data_AF-A0A9D1SMC3-F1
#
_entry.id   AF-A0A9D1SMC3-F1
#
_cell.length_a   1.000
_cell.length_b   1.000
_cell.length_c   1.000
_cell.angle_alpha   90.00
_cell.angle_beta   90.00
_cell.angle_gamma   90.00
#
_symmetry.space_group_name_H-M   'P 1'
#
loop_
_entity.id
_entity.type
_entity.pdbx_description
1 polymer ?
#
loop_
_entity_poly.entity_id
_entity_poly.type
_entity_poly.pdbx_seq_one_letter_code
_entity_poly.pdbx_strand_id
1 'polypeptide(L)'
;MNKKVFEDSSIVTKKNVIVMIVAILLFTGFLIINILRYLELGVREPVVIFLDIMFLYVIFSRCYPKYTNILDKRGIRFIRKSLFLSGEHEVPYREIIGVHKYKAALVHAAKFRRSFTFNSALDGRTVWVLAYRTTNKKGKPENRRVFFKASEDFLNTFAEKMPNKIRITEEEVAVEIFRREEESKSRR
;
A
#
# COMPACT_ATOMS: atom_id res chain seq x y z
N MET A 1 11.31 -0.89 -32.49
CA MET A 1 11.63 0.01 -31.34
C MET A 1 10.89 -0.50 -30.09
N ASN A 2 11.55 -1.31 -29.26
CA ASN A 2 10.98 -1.84 -28.01
C ASN A 2 10.80 -0.71 -27.00
N LYS A 3 9.57 -0.18 -26.89
CA LYS A 3 9.24 0.90 -25.94
C LYS A 3 9.41 0.36 -24.51
N LYS A 4 10.40 0.94 -23.80
CA LYS A 4 10.82 0.60 -22.43
C LYS A 4 9.63 0.51 -21.48
N VAL A 5 9.34 -0.70 -21.02
CA VAL A 5 8.62 -0.96 -19.78
C VAL A 5 9.59 -0.59 -18.66
N PHE A 6 9.21 0.33 -17.78
CA PHE A 6 10.03 0.68 -16.62
C PHE A 6 9.46 -0.04 -15.40
N GLU A 7 10.30 -0.82 -14.73
CA GLU A 7 9.93 -1.65 -13.59
C GLU A 7 10.71 -1.21 -12.36
N ASP A 8 10.02 -1.10 -11.22
CA ASP A 8 10.64 -0.84 -9.92
C ASP A 8 10.11 -1.84 -8.89
N SER A 9 11.03 -2.62 -8.32
CA SER A 9 10.72 -3.65 -7.34
C SER A 9 10.99 -3.18 -5.91
N SER A 10 10.36 -3.85 -4.94
CA SER A 10 10.53 -3.59 -3.52
C SER A 10 11.97 -3.87 -3.09
N ILE A 11 12.55 -2.94 -2.32
CA ILE A 11 13.91 -3.06 -1.78
C ILE A 11 13.81 -3.47 -0.32
N VAL A 12 14.64 -4.40 0.14
CA VAL A 12 14.70 -4.79 1.55
C VAL A 12 15.79 -3.98 2.26
N THR A 13 15.41 -3.22 3.28
CA THR A 13 16.34 -2.39 4.05
C THR A 13 16.85 -3.15 5.28
N LYS A 14 18.18 -3.25 5.44
CA LYS A 14 18.83 -3.93 6.58
C LYS A 14 18.31 -3.47 7.94
N LYS A 15 18.15 -2.15 8.13
CA LYS A 15 17.58 -1.56 9.35
C LYS A 15 16.21 -2.14 9.67
N ASN A 16 15.31 -2.20 8.69
CA ASN A 16 13.95 -2.72 8.89
C ASN A 16 13.99 -4.22 9.17
N VAL A 17 14.87 -4.98 8.49
CA VAL A 17 15.06 -6.41 8.80
C VAL A 17 15.49 -6.61 10.25
N ILE A 18 16.47 -5.84 10.74
CA ILE A 18 16.93 -5.93 12.14
C ILE A 18 15.79 -5.63 13.11
N VAL A 19 15.05 -4.53 12.88
CA VAL A 19 13.89 -4.17 13.71
C VAL A 19 12.86 -5.29 13.74
N MET A 20 12.55 -5.89 12.59
CA MET A 20 11.58 -6.98 12.50
C MET A 20 12.08 -8.27 13.16
N ILE A 21 13.37 -8.60 13.06
CA ILE A 21 13.96 -9.76 13.76
C ILE A 21 13.86 -9.57 15.28
N VAL A 22 14.23 -8.39 15.79
CA VAL A 22 14.12 -8.09 17.23
C VAL A 22 12.68 -8.19 17.70
N ALA A 23 11.72 -7.66 16.93
CA ALA A 23 10.30 -7.79 17.24
C ALA A 23 9.84 -9.25 17.28
N ILE A 24 10.22 -10.07 16.29
CA ILE A 24 9.89 -11.50 16.25
C ILE A 24 10.45 -12.22 17.47
N LEU A 25 11.71 -11.98 17.82
CA LEU A 25 12.34 -12.62 18.99
C LEU A 25 11.62 -12.25 20.29
N LEU A 26 11.26 -10.97 20.45
CA LEU A 26 10.54 -10.49 21.62
C LEU A 26 9.14 -11.11 21.75
N PHE A 27 8.33 -11.09 20.68
CA PHE A 27 6.99 -11.69 20.71
C PHE A 27 7.02 -13.22 20.82
N THR A 28 8.04 -13.87 20.25
CA THR A 28 8.25 -15.32 20.44
C THR A 28 8.61 -15.63 21.89
N GLY A 29 9.44 -14.80 22.53
CA GLY A 29 9.75 -14.92 23.96
C GLY A 29 8.50 -14.80 24.84
N PHE A 30 7.65 -13.80 24.58
CA PHE A 30 6.37 -13.67 25.29
C PHE A 30 5.46 -14.87 25.10
N LEU A 31 5.33 -15.36 23.86
CA LEU A 31 4.54 -16.55 23.58
C LEU A 31 5.04 -17.76 24.37
N ILE A 32 6.37 -18.00 24.39
CA ILE A 32 6.98 -19.10 25.15
C ILE A 32 6.67 -18.97 26.64
N ILE A 33 6.86 -17.78 27.23
CA ILE A 33 6.58 -17.54 28.65
C ILE A 33 5.10 -17.81 28.96
N ASN A 34 4.18 -17.33 28.13
CA ASN A 34 2.75 -17.53 28.35
C ASN A 34 2.33 -19.00 28.18
N ILE A 35 2.96 -19.75 27.28
CA ILE A 35 2.76 -21.20 27.16
C ILE A 35 3.28 -21.93 28.41
N LEU A 36 4.46 -21.58 28.92
CA LEU A 36 5.01 -22.18 30.15
C LEU A 36 4.13 -21.86 31.36
N ARG A 37 3.67 -20.62 31.52
CA ARG A 37 2.70 -20.23 32.57
C ARG A 37 1.40 -21.06 32.49
N TYR A 38 0.95 -21.36 31.27
CA TYR A 38 -0.25 -22.18 31.05
C TYR A 38 -0.04 -23.64 31.47
N LEU A 39 1.10 -24.24 31.09
CA LEU A 39 1.39 -25.66 31.31
C LEU A 39 1.86 -25.97 32.73
N GLU A 40 2.77 -25.17 33.29
CA GLU A 40 3.45 -25.47 34.56
C GLU A 40 2.76 -24.82 35.76
N LEU A 41 2.24 -23.59 35.59
CA LEU A 41 1.62 -22.82 36.68
C LEU A 41 0.09 -22.89 36.67
N GLY A 42 -0.50 -23.57 35.69
CA GLY A 42 -1.95 -23.72 35.54
C GLY A 42 -2.69 -22.41 35.26
N VAL A 43 -1.98 -21.35 34.85
CA VAL A 43 -2.58 -20.03 34.56
C VAL A 43 -3.26 -20.06 33.20
N ARG A 44 -4.60 -20.16 33.20
CA ARG A 44 -5.40 -20.34 31.98
C ARG A 44 -5.80 -19.00 31.36
N GLU A 45 -4.87 -18.37 30.65
CA GLU A 45 -5.07 -17.12 29.90
C GLU A 45 -4.99 -17.34 28.37
N PRO A 46 -5.92 -18.11 27.75
CA PRO A 46 -5.83 -18.47 26.33
C PRO A 46 -5.92 -17.26 25.39
N VAL A 47 -6.56 -16.17 25.83
CA VAL A 47 -6.65 -14.92 25.08
C VAL A 47 -5.26 -14.30 24.89
N VAL A 48 -4.38 -14.36 25.88
CA VAL A 48 -3.03 -13.79 25.80
C VAL A 48 -2.19 -14.55 24.78
N ILE A 49 -2.21 -15.89 24.85
CA ILE A 49 -1.54 -16.77 23.88
C ILE A 49 -2.05 -16.51 22.45
N PHE A 50 -3.37 -16.36 22.30
CA PHE A 50 -3.96 -16.01 21.00
C PHE A 50 -3.45 -14.66 20.48
N LEU A 51 -3.38 -13.64 21.32
CA LEU A 51 -2.87 -12.31 20.94
C LEU A 51 -1.39 -12.37 20.54
N ASP A 52 -0.56 -13.12 21.26
CA ASP A 52 0.86 -13.32 20.92
C ASP A 52 1.03 -13.97 19.53
N ILE A 53 0.26 -15.03 19.25
CA ILE A 53 0.23 -15.68 17.94
C ILE A 53 -0.26 -14.69 16.87
N MET A 54 -1.30 -13.91 17.16
CA MET A 54 -1.83 -12.91 16.25
C MET A 54 -0.79 -11.82 15.92
N PHE A 55 -0.03 -11.34 16.90
CA PHE A 55 1.03 -10.37 16.67
C PHE A 55 2.14 -10.93 15.79
N LEU A 56 2.60 -12.15 16.06
CA LEU A 56 3.59 -12.83 15.20
C LEU A 56 3.07 -12.98 13.76
N TYR A 57 1.82 -13.38 13.60
CA TYR A 57 1.17 -13.47 12.29
C TYR A 57 1.14 -12.12 11.56
N VAL A 58 0.74 -11.04 12.25
CA VAL A 58 0.71 -9.68 11.68
C VAL A 58 2.10 -9.22 11.26
N ILE A 59 3.11 -9.39 12.12
CA ILE A 59 4.51 -9.05 11.83
C ILE A 59 4.98 -9.79 10.57
N PHE A 60 4.75 -11.10 10.50
CA PHE A 60 5.15 -11.93 9.37
C PHE A 60 4.44 -11.53 8.07
N SER A 61 3.12 -11.32 8.13
CA SER A 61 2.31 -10.90 6.98
C SER A 61 2.71 -9.54 6.40
N ARG A 62 3.33 -8.67 7.21
CA ARG A 62 3.81 -7.33 6.81
C ARG A 62 5.22 -7.38 6.19
N CYS A 63 6.04 -8.35 6.58
CA CYS A 63 7.39 -8.55 6.07
C CYS A 63 7.43 -9.26 4.72
N TYR A 64 6.61 -10.30 4.57
CA TYR A 64 6.73 -11.23 3.46
C TYR A 64 6.47 -10.61 2.06
N PRO A 65 5.45 -9.76 1.88
CA PRO A 65 5.05 -9.37 0.53
C PRO A 65 6.16 -8.62 -0.22
N LYS A 66 6.40 -9.05 -1.47
CA LYS A 66 7.22 -8.35 -2.46
C LYS A 66 6.30 -7.62 -3.43
N TYR A 67 6.75 -6.47 -3.90
CA TYR A 67 5.97 -5.61 -4.77
C TYR A 67 6.78 -5.19 -5.97
N THR A 68 6.11 -5.04 -7.10
CA THR A 68 6.70 -4.58 -8.35
C THR A 68 5.73 -3.60 -8.98
N ASN A 69 6.21 -2.39 -9.24
CA ASN A 69 5.48 -1.37 -9.96
C ASN A 69 5.98 -1.35 -11.41
N ILE A 70 5.07 -1.36 -12.37
CA ILE A 70 5.39 -1.38 -13.79
C ILE A 70 4.70 -0.21 -14.48
N LEU A 71 5.47 0.65 -15.14
CA LEU A 71 4.95 1.70 -16.01
C LEU A 71 4.86 1.18 -17.44
N ASP A 72 3.64 0.91 -17.87
CA ASP A 72 3.32 0.47 -19.22
C ASP A 72 2.97 1.63 -20.14
N LYS A 73 2.54 1.30 -21.37
CA LYS A 73 2.00 2.28 -22.34
C LYS A 73 0.60 2.77 -21.96
N ARG A 74 -0.21 1.91 -21.32
CA ARG A 74 -1.64 2.17 -21.05
C ARG A 74 -1.90 2.73 -19.64
N GLY A 75 -1.01 2.42 -18.70
CA GLY A 75 -1.17 2.76 -17.31
C GLY A 75 -0.02 2.24 -16.46
N ILE A 76 -0.27 2.20 -15.16
CA ILE A 76 0.61 1.60 -14.16
C ILE A 76 0.02 0.29 -13.69
N ARG A 77 0.85 -0.74 -13.54
CA ARG A 77 0.48 -2.04 -12.96
C ARG A 77 1.22 -2.24 -11.65
N PHE A 78 0.48 -2.64 -10.63
CA PHE A 78 0.99 -2.98 -9.32
C PHE A 78 0.89 -4.48 -9.14
N ILE A 79 2.02 -5.16 -9.00
CA ILE A 79 2.09 -6.59 -8.77
C ILE A 79 2.53 -6.81 -7.32
N ARG A 80 1.72 -7.57 -6.58
CA ARG A 80 2.05 -8.05 -5.24
C ARG A 80 2.24 -9.55 -5.31
N LYS A 81 3.38 -10.03 -4.79
CA LYS A 81 3.62 -11.45 -4.53
C LYS A 81 3.67 -11.68 -3.03
N SER A 82 2.75 -12.48 -2.51
CA SER A 82 2.70 -12.92 -1.11
C SER A 82 2.70 -14.46 -1.04
N LEU A 83 2.84 -15.04 0.16
CA LEU A 83 2.84 -16.50 0.38
C LEU A 83 1.58 -17.16 -0.16
N PHE A 84 0.42 -16.58 0.15
CA PHE A 84 -0.88 -17.20 -0.08
C PHE A 84 -1.67 -16.55 -1.22
N LEU A 85 -1.31 -15.32 -1.58
CA LEU A 85 -2.06 -14.55 -2.57
C LEU A 85 -1.13 -13.64 -3.36
N SER A 86 -1.08 -13.86 -4.68
CA SER A 86 -0.52 -12.89 -5.61
C SER A 86 -1.67 -12.09 -6.21
N GLY A 87 -1.46 -10.78 -6.36
CA GLY A 87 -2.47 -9.88 -6.88
C GLY A 87 -1.85 -8.89 -7.85
N GLU A 88 -2.54 -8.65 -8.95
CA GLU A 88 -2.20 -7.61 -9.91
C GLU A 88 -3.31 -6.55 -9.91
N HIS A 89 -2.90 -5.30 -9.97
CA HIS A 89 -3.82 -4.17 -10.01
C HIS A 89 -3.35 -3.15 -11.03
N GLU A 90 -4.11 -3.01 -12.11
CA GLU A 90 -3.83 -2.06 -13.19
C GLU A 90 -4.65 -0.78 -13.02
N VAL A 91 -4.00 0.37 -13.23
CA VAL A 91 -4.65 1.69 -13.25
C VAL A 91 -4.30 2.39 -14.56
N PRO A 92 -5.27 2.57 -15.47
CA PRO A 92 -5.07 3.31 -16.71
C PRO A 92 -4.73 4.78 -16.47
N TYR A 93 -3.82 5.37 -17.26
CA TYR A 93 -3.39 6.77 -17.06
C TYR A 93 -4.56 7.78 -17.08
N ARG A 94 -5.58 7.54 -17.90
CA ARG A 94 -6.78 8.39 -17.97
C ARG A 94 -7.58 8.45 -16.66
N GLU A 95 -7.52 7.40 -15.86
CA GLU A 95 -8.26 7.29 -14.59
C GLU A 95 -7.52 7.97 -13.44
N ILE A 96 -6.21 8.22 -13.61
CA ILE A 96 -5.36 8.81 -12.59
C ILE A 96 -5.71 10.28 -12.40
N ILE A 97 -5.96 10.60 -11.14
CA ILE A 97 -6.20 11.95 -10.65
C ILE A 97 -4.84 12.57 -10.32
N GLY A 98 -4.08 11.91 -9.46
CA GLY A 98 -2.71 12.30 -9.14
C GLY A 98 -2.04 11.38 -8.13
N VAL A 99 -0.77 11.64 -7.89
CA VAL A 99 0.09 10.93 -6.96
C VAL A 99 0.67 11.91 -5.96
N HIS A 100 0.40 11.69 -4.68
CA HIS A 100 0.89 12.53 -3.60
C HIS A 100 1.67 11.73 -2.56
N LYS A 101 2.50 12.40 -1.78
CA LYS A 101 3.21 11.78 -0.67
C LYS A 101 2.22 11.40 0.44
N TYR A 102 2.32 10.19 0.97
CA TYR A 102 1.49 9.78 2.10
C TYR A 102 1.83 10.59 3.35
N LYS A 103 0.80 11.11 4.02
CA LYS A 103 0.87 11.71 5.35
C LYS A 103 -0.12 10.98 6.25
N ALA A 104 0.33 10.59 7.44
CA ALA A 104 -0.56 10.04 8.46
C ALA A 104 -1.38 11.20 9.04
N ALA A 105 -2.66 11.26 8.70
CA ALA A 105 -3.59 12.29 9.17
C ALA A 105 -4.89 11.64 9.63
N LEU A 106 -5.52 12.23 10.65
CA LEU A 106 -6.82 11.77 11.16
C LEU A 106 -7.97 12.07 10.18
N VAL A 107 -7.84 13.17 9.43
CA VAL A 107 -8.80 13.62 8.43
C VAL A 107 -8.07 13.78 7.10
N HIS A 108 -8.60 13.14 6.07
CA HIS A 108 -8.12 13.26 4.69
C HIS A 108 -9.02 14.22 3.92
N ALA A 109 -8.43 14.99 3.01
CA ALA A 109 -9.15 15.99 2.22
C ALA A 109 -10.18 15.38 1.26
N ALA A 110 -9.98 14.13 0.84
CA ALA A 110 -10.88 13.42 -0.06
C ALA A 110 -11.32 12.06 0.50
N LYS A 111 -12.56 11.67 0.19
CA LYS A 111 -13.12 10.35 0.55
C LYS A 111 -12.76 9.32 -0.53
N PHE A 112 -12.08 8.25 -0.10
CA PHE A 112 -11.78 7.09 -0.95
C PHE A 112 -12.63 5.90 -0.55
N ARG A 113 -13.31 5.28 -1.53
CA ARG A 113 -14.18 4.13 -1.26
C ARG A 113 -13.38 2.85 -1.01
N ARG A 114 -12.24 2.69 -1.70
CA ARG A 114 -11.35 1.53 -1.57
C ARG A 114 -9.91 1.96 -1.51
N SER A 115 -9.13 1.23 -0.72
CA SER A 115 -7.69 1.41 -0.59
C SER A 115 -7.00 0.08 -0.86
N PHE A 116 -5.94 0.11 -1.67
CA PHE A 116 -5.09 -1.05 -1.89
C PHE A 116 -3.67 -0.77 -1.42
N THR A 117 -3.06 -1.76 -0.78
CA THR A 117 -1.74 -1.63 -0.19
C THR A 117 -0.76 -2.50 -0.97
N PHE A 118 0.11 -1.83 -1.73
CA PHE A 118 1.18 -2.39 -2.53
C PHE A 118 2.56 -1.92 -2.01
N ASN A 119 2.80 -2.09 -0.70
CA ASN A 119 4.06 -1.72 -0.07
C ASN A 119 4.49 -2.70 1.03
N SER A 120 5.82 -2.86 1.21
CA SER A 120 6.39 -3.74 2.24
C SER A 120 6.81 -2.93 3.47
N ALA A 121 6.70 -3.54 4.65
CA ALA A 121 7.31 -2.98 5.87
C ALA A 121 8.84 -3.03 5.81
N LEU A 122 9.41 -3.99 5.06
CA LEU A 122 10.86 -4.12 4.89
C LEU A 122 11.47 -3.09 3.96
N ASP A 123 10.64 -2.42 3.15
CA ASP A 123 11.08 -1.36 2.26
C ASP A 123 11.15 -0.03 3.00
N GLY A 124 12.32 0.58 3.11
CA GLY A 124 12.51 1.85 3.82
C GLY A 124 12.05 3.10 3.06
N ARG A 125 11.62 2.97 1.80
CA ARG A 125 11.29 4.13 0.95
C ARG A 125 9.97 4.80 1.34
N THR A 126 9.83 6.05 0.91
CA THR A 126 8.62 6.87 1.07
C THR A 126 7.40 6.17 0.47
N VAL A 127 6.29 6.19 1.22
CA VAL A 127 5.00 5.74 0.71
C VAL A 127 4.35 6.87 -0.09
N TRP A 128 3.92 6.53 -1.30
CA TRP A 128 3.15 7.36 -2.19
C TRP A 128 1.71 6.85 -2.29
N VAL A 129 0.79 7.77 -2.54
CA VAL A 129 -0.63 7.50 -2.73
C VAL A 129 -0.99 7.87 -4.15
N LEU A 130 -1.38 6.88 -4.95
CA LEU A 130 -1.99 7.11 -6.26
C LEU A 130 -3.50 7.16 -6.10
N ALA A 131 -4.10 8.32 -6.38
CA ALA A 131 -5.54 8.52 -6.43
C ALA A 131 -6.05 8.35 -7.86
N TYR A 132 -7.11 7.58 -8.03
CA TYR A 132 -7.73 7.37 -9.33
C TYR A 132 -9.24 7.18 -9.18
N ARG A 133 -9.96 7.48 -10.27
CA ARG A 133 -11.41 7.32 -10.33
C ARG A 133 -11.77 6.26 -11.35
N THR A 134 -12.59 5.31 -10.92
CA THR A 134 -13.04 4.19 -11.76
C THR A 134 -14.53 3.96 -11.57
N THR A 135 -15.15 3.13 -12.39
CA THR A 135 -16.55 2.74 -12.25
C THR A 135 -16.66 1.42 -11.49
N ASN A 136 -17.59 1.34 -10.55
CA ASN A 136 -17.87 0.10 -9.85
C ASN A 136 -18.69 -0.87 -10.71
N LYS A 137 -18.92 -2.10 -10.22
CA LYS A 137 -19.73 -3.12 -10.91
C LYS A 137 -21.17 -2.68 -11.23
N LYS A 138 -21.68 -1.66 -10.53
CA LYS A 138 -23.02 -1.08 -10.72
C LYS A 138 -22.99 0.19 -11.59
N GLY A 139 -21.89 0.46 -12.29
CA GLY A 139 -21.71 1.63 -13.16
C GLY A 139 -21.57 2.97 -12.42
N LYS A 140 -21.50 2.99 -11.08
CA LYS A 140 -21.34 4.23 -10.31
C LYS A 140 -19.85 4.60 -10.21
N PRO A 141 -19.49 5.88 -10.42
CA PRO A 141 -18.13 6.33 -10.22
C PRO A 141 -17.72 6.19 -8.75
N GLU A 142 -16.49 5.75 -8.50
CA GLU A 142 -15.90 5.71 -7.17
C GLU A 142 -14.41 6.06 -7.22
N ASN A 143 -13.97 6.82 -6.22
CA ASN A 143 -12.57 7.15 -6.03
C ASN A 143 -11.89 6.02 -5.25
N ARG A 144 -10.72 5.63 -5.70
CA ARG A 144 -9.90 4.58 -5.10
C ARG A 144 -8.46 5.09 -4.96
N ARG A 145 -7.72 4.48 -4.04
CA ARG A 145 -6.29 4.79 -3.85
C ARG A 145 -5.43 3.55 -3.78
N VAL A 146 -4.19 3.69 -4.24
CA VAL A 146 -3.14 2.68 -4.12
C VAL A 146 -1.99 3.28 -3.32
N PHE A 147 -1.61 2.62 -2.23
CA PHE A 147 -0.38 2.90 -1.49
C PHE A 147 0.76 2.09 -2.07
N PHE A 148 1.83 2.75 -2.50
CA PHE A 148 2.99 2.08 -3.07
C PHE A 148 4.29 2.75 -2.64
N LYS A 149 5.41 2.06 -2.84
CA LYS A 149 6.76 2.61 -2.66
C LYS A 149 7.47 2.49 -3.99
N ALA A 150 8.22 3.52 -4.35
CA ALA A 150 8.92 3.59 -5.62
C ALA A 150 10.26 4.32 -5.47
N SER A 151 11.19 4.05 -6.38
CA SER A 151 12.43 4.84 -6.56
C SER A 151 12.14 6.22 -7.14
N GLU A 152 13.08 7.16 -6.98
CA GLU A 152 12.96 8.48 -7.59
C GLU A 152 12.97 8.40 -9.13
N ASP A 153 13.76 7.50 -9.71
CA ASP A 153 13.79 7.28 -11.16
C ASP A 153 12.45 6.79 -11.72
N PHE A 154 11.78 5.91 -10.97
CA PHE A 154 10.42 5.47 -11.31
C PHE A 154 9.46 6.65 -11.32
N LEU A 155 9.49 7.48 -10.28
CA LEU A 155 8.60 8.64 -10.17
C LEU A 155 8.94 9.72 -11.20
N ASN A 156 10.20 9.89 -11.58
CA ASN A 156 10.63 10.80 -12.66
C ASN A 156 10.08 10.33 -14.01
N THR A 157 10.27 9.05 -14.33
CA THR A 157 9.70 8.44 -15.53
C THR A 157 8.17 8.52 -15.54
N PHE A 158 7.54 8.41 -14.37
CA PHE A 158 6.09 8.57 -14.24
C PHE A 158 5.67 10.02 -14.50
N ALA A 159 6.41 11.00 -13.96
CA ALA A 159 6.14 12.41 -14.17
C ALA A 159 6.30 12.83 -15.64
N GLU A 160 7.26 12.24 -16.37
CA GLU A 160 7.40 12.45 -17.83
C GLU A 160 6.16 11.98 -18.60
N LYS A 161 5.58 10.85 -18.20
CA LYS A 161 4.36 10.30 -18.84
C LYS A 161 3.09 11.05 -18.42
N MET A 162 3.06 11.58 -17.20
CA MET A 162 1.92 12.29 -16.61
C MET A 162 2.36 13.60 -15.94
N PRO A 163 2.68 14.63 -16.73
CA PRO A 163 3.12 15.91 -16.17
C PRO A 163 2.02 16.51 -15.30
N ASN A 164 2.43 17.23 -14.25
CA ASN A 164 1.55 17.93 -13.30
C ASN A 164 0.59 17.05 -12.49
N LYS A 165 0.79 15.72 -12.49
CA LYS A 165 0.00 14.79 -11.68
C LYS A 165 0.82 13.98 -10.68
N ILE A 166 2.15 14.02 -10.77
CA ILE A 166 3.05 13.22 -9.96
C ILE A 166 3.77 14.13 -8.96
N ARG A 167 3.83 13.72 -7.70
CA ARG A 167 4.36 14.50 -6.56
C ARG A 167 3.58 15.79 -6.27
N ILE A 168 2.28 15.77 -6.53
CA ILE A 168 1.40 16.88 -6.14
C ILE A 168 0.96 16.74 -4.67
N THR A 169 0.30 17.77 -4.15
CA THR A 169 -0.21 17.80 -2.78
C THR A 169 -1.50 16.97 -2.63
N GLU A 170 -1.86 16.61 -1.40
CA GLU A 170 -3.11 15.87 -1.14
C GLU A 170 -4.32 16.77 -1.44
N GLU A 171 -4.17 18.06 -1.19
CA GLU A 171 -5.16 19.11 -1.39
C GLU A 171 -5.46 19.30 -2.89
N GLU A 172 -4.45 19.36 -3.74
CA GLU A 172 -4.63 19.43 -5.21
C GLU A 172 -5.35 18.18 -5.75
N VAL A 173 -5.01 16.99 -5.24
CA VAL A 173 -5.73 15.75 -5.57
C VAL A 173 -7.19 15.83 -5.14
N ALA A 174 -7.46 16.37 -3.95
CA ALA A 174 -8.82 16.50 -3.43
C ALA A 174 -9.66 17.49 -4.25
N VAL A 175 -9.10 18.64 -4.62
CA VAL A 175 -9.74 19.62 -5.50
C VAL A 175 -10.13 18.97 -6.83
N GLU A 176 -9.24 18.22 -7.45
CA GLU A 176 -9.53 17.52 -8.72
C GLU A 176 -10.60 16.42 -8.54
N ILE A 177 -10.62 15.73 -7.39
CA ILE A 177 -11.68 14.77 -7.06
C ILE A 177 -13.03 15.49 -7.02
N PHE A 178 -13.14 16.58 -6.27
CA PHE A 178 -14.38 17.34 -6.12
C PHE A 178 -14.86 17.92 -7.45
N ARG A 179 -13.95 18.51 -8.24
CA ARG A 179 -14.24 19.03 -9.59
C ARG A 179 -14.89 17.97 -10.48
N ARG A 180 -14.30 16.76 -10.54
CA ARG A 180 -14.87 15.66 -11.33
C ARG A 180 -16.20 15.15 -10.77
N GLU A 181 -16.42 15.23 -9.46
CA GLU A 181 -17.69 14.85 -8.84
C GLU A 181 -18.81 15.81 -9.24
N GLU A 182 -18.53 17.12 -9.22
CA GLU A 182 -19.46 18.17 -9.68
C GLU A 182 -19.80 18.01 -11.17
N GLU A 183 -18.81 17.82 -12.03
CA GLU A 183 -19.02 17.55 -13.46
C GLU A 183 -19.95 16.34 -13.69
N SER A 184 -19.79 15.28 -12.88
CA SER A 184 -20.62 14.09 -13.01
C SER A 184 -22.04 14.27 -12.49
N LYS A 185 -22.28 15.24 -11.60
CA LYS A 185 -23.62 15.63 -11.16
C LYS A 185 -24.30 16.53 -12.19
N SER A 186 -23.57 17.47 -12.80
CA SER A 186 -24.11 18.38 -13.81
C SER A 186 -24.48 17.69 -15.14
N ARG A 187 -23.94 16.51 -15.43
CA ARG A 187 -24.23 15.71 -16.64
C ARG A 187 -25.38 14.70 -16.45
N ARG A 188 -26.02 14.67 -15.28
CA ARG A 188 -27.19 13.83 -14.98
C ARG A 188 -28.42 14.70 -14.89
#